data_AF-A0A8H9ZRZ0-F1
#
_entry.id   AF-A0A8H9ZRZ0-F1
#
_cell.length_a   1.000
_cell.length_b   1.000
_cell.length_c   1.000
_cell.angle_alpha   90.00
_cell.angle_beta   90.00
_cell.angle_gamma   90.00
#
_symmetry.space_group_name_H-M   'P 1'
#
loop_
_entity.id
_entity.type
_entity.pdbx_description
1 polymer ?
#
loop_
_entity_poly.entity_id
_entity_poly.type
_entity_poly.pdbx_seq_one_letter_code
_entity_poly.pdbx_strand_id
1 'polypeptide(L)'
;MSEKPVREYDKFMLRFPDGMRDAIAERAKRNGRSMNSEIVQILQDALETEKLIAETDIVDFDSTQATLDSKSTPEEKAAFLAELEKRDPFTAAILREGEEHNRRLAAILGKRMGYSNE
;
A
#
# COMPACT_ATOMS: atom_id res chain seq x y z
N MET A 1 -17.59 6.59 -30.42
CA MET A 1 -17.70 5.15 -30.10
C MET A 1 -19.10 4.94 -29.57
N SER A 2 -19.91 4.11 -30.23
CA SER A 2 -21.29 3.85 -29.82
C SER A 2 -21.28 3.13 -28.47
N GLU A 3 -21.85 3.74 -27.43
CA GLU A 3 -22.05 3.09 -26.14
C GLU A 3 -22.91 1.84 -26.38
N LYS A 4 -22.40 0.66 -26.04
CA LYS A 4 -23.20 -0.57 -26.16
C LYS A 4 -24.43 -0.42 -25.27
N PRO A 5 -25.65 -0.64 -25.78
CA PRO A 5 -26.85 -0.53 -24.96
C PRO A 5 -26.75 -1.50 -23.78
N VAL A 6 -27.26 -1.08 -22.60
CA VAL A 6 -27.14 -1.83 -21.33
C VAL A 6 -27.56 -3.31 -21.42
N ARG A 7 -28.44 -3.62 -22.37
CA ARG A 7 -28.91 -4.98 -22.65
C ARG A 7 -27.83 -5.92 -23.20
N GLU A 8 -26.77 -5.37 -23.80
CA GLU A 8 -25.64 -6.10 -24.39
C GLU A 8 -24.50 -6.32 -23.39
N TYR A 9 -24.59 -5.80 -22.16
CA TYR A 9 -23.61 -6.13 -21.13
C TYR A 9 -23.77 -7.57 -20.64
N ASP A 10 -22.63 -8.18 -20.30
CA ASP A 10 -22.58 -9.50 -19.71
C ASP A 10 -23.33 -9.53 -18.37
N LYS A 11 -24.15 -10.57 -18.18
CA LYS A 11 -24.96 -10.75 -16.97
C LYS A 11 -24.34 -11.83 -16.10
N PHE A 12 -24.07 -11.49 -14.84
CA PHE A 12 -23.55 -12.42 -13.86
C PHE A 12 -24.53 -12.59 -12.69
N MET A 13 -24.90 -13.84 -12.37
CA MET A 13 -25.81 -14.13 -11.25
C MET A 13 -25.01 -14.37 -9.97
N LEU A 14 -25.13 -13.43 -9.02
CA LEU A 14 -24.46 -13.51 -7.71
C LEU A 14 -25.34 -14.21 -6.66
N ARG A 15 -24.72 -15.05 -5.83
CA ARG A 15 -25.34 -15.60 -4.62
C ARG A 15 -24.71 -14.90 -3.42
N PHE A 16 -25.50 -14.07 -2.75
CA PHE A 16 -25.05 -13.33 -1.58
C PHE A 16 -25.26 -14.18 -0.31
N PRO A 17 -24.28 -14.19 0.61
CA PRO A 17 -24.50 -14.63 1.99
C PRO A 17 -25.57 -13.78 2.69
N ASP A 18 -26.13 -14.32 3.77
CA ASP A 18 -27.18 -13.65 4.56
C ASP A 18 -26.74 -12.24 5.00
N GLY A 19 -27.63 -11.27 4.83
CA GLY A 19 -27.41 -9.86 5.19
C GLY A 19 -26.52 -9.05 4.24
N MET A 20 -25.74 -9.68 3.35
CA MET A 20 -24.84 -8.94 2.44
C MET A 20 -25.61 -8.12 1.41
N ARG A 21 -26.73 -8.66 0.90
CA ARG A 21 -27.59 -7.94 -0.05
C ARG A 21 -28.14 -6.64 0.53
N ASP A 22 -28.56 -6.67 1.79
CA ASP A 22 -29.12 -5.50 2.48
C ASP A 22 -28.03 -4.47 2.79
N ALA A 23 -26.83 -4.92 3.19
CA ALA A 23 -25.68 -4.05 3.37
C ALA A 23 -25.30 -3.29 2.08
N ILE A 24 -25.30 -3.97 0.93
CA ILE A 24 -25.06 -3.33 -0.38
C ILE A 24 -26.21 -2.38 -0.74
N ALA A 25 -27.46 -2.75 -0.45
CA ALA A 25 -28.62 -1.91 -0.72
C ALA A 25 -28.56 -0.57 0.04
N GLU A 26 -28.22 -0.61 1.32
CA GLU A 26 -28.09 0.60 2.15
C GLU A 26 -26.92 1.47 1.71
N ARG A 27 -25.78 0.87 1.35
CA ARG A 27 -24.64 1.59 0.77
C ARG A 27 -25.03 2.26 -0.56
N ALA A 28 -25.75 1.57 -1.44
CA ALA A 28 -26.21 2.10 -2.72
C ALA A 28 -27.16 3.29 -2.53
N LYS A 29 -28.12 3.19 -1.59
CA LYS A 29 -29.03 4.29 -1.22
C LYS A 29 -28.25 5.52 -0.73
N ARG A 30 -27.29 5.33 0.18
CA ARG A 30 -26.45 6.41 0.71
C ARG A 30 -25.66 7.12 -0.41
N ASN A 31 -25.25 6.37 -1.42
CA ASN A 31 -24.48 6.88 -2.55
C ASN A 31 -25.37 7.40 -3.71
N GLY A 32 -26.71 7.33 -3.59
CA GLY A 32 -27.64 7.76 -4.65
C GLY A 32 -27.56 6.92 -5.92
N ARG A 33 -27.15 5.65 -5.83
CA ARG A 33 -26.92 4.73 -6.96
C ARG A 33 -27.87 3.55 -6.93
N SER A 34 -28.08 2.92 -8.09
CA SER A 34 -28.73 1.61 -8.14
C SER A 34 -27.85 0.56 -7.46
N MET A 35 -28.45 -0.48 -6.89
CA MET A 35 -27.69 -1.59 -6.30
C MET A 35 -26.71 -2.21 -7.31
N ASN A 36 -27.12 -2.34 -8.58
CA ASN A 36 -26.26 -2.88 -9.63
C ASN A 36 -25.08 -1.96 -9.92
N SER A 37 -25.33 -0.65 -10.01
CA SER A 37 -24.27 0.36 -10.21
C SER A 37 -23.28 0.37 -9.04
N GLU A 38 -23.74 0.18 -7.82
CA GLU A 38 -22.86 0.09 -6.65
C GLU A 38 -22.01 -1.19 -6.67
N ILE A 39 -22.59 -2.34 -7.05
CA ILE A 39 -21.82 -3.59 -7.22
C ILE A 39 -20.73 -3.42 -8.28
N VAL A 40 -21.07 -2.82 -9.44
CA VAL A 40 -20.10 -2.57 -10.50
C VAL A 40 -19.00 -1.64 -10.03
N GLN A 41 -19.33 -0.56 -9.31
CA GLN A 41 -18.32 0.34 -8.76
C GLN A 41 -17.38 -0.39 -7.78
N ILE A 42 -17.91 -1.20 -6.86
CA ILE A 42 -17.09 -1.95 -5.90
C ILE A 42 -16.11 -2.88 -6.62
N LEU A 43 -16.57 -3.55 -7.69
CA LEU A 43 -15.71 -4.41 -8.49
C LEU A 43 -14.65 -3.61 -9.26
N GLN A 44 -15.03 -2.46 -9.82
CA GLN A 44 -14.09 -1.58 -10.51
C GLN A 44 -13.02 -1.04 -9.55
N ASP A 45 -13.41 -0.56 -8.37
CA ASP A 45 -12.49 -0.08 -7.35
C ASP A 45 -11.51 -1.17 -6.93
N ALA A 46 -11.98 -2.42 -6.77
CA ALA A 46 -11.13 -3.54 -6.42
C ALA A 46 -10.10 -3.87 -7.52
N LEU A 47 -10.53 -3.90 -8.79
CA LEU A 47 -9.66 -4.17 -9.93
C LEU A 47 -8.67 -3.03 -10.18
N GLU A 48 -9.11 -1.77 -10.05
CA GLU A 48 -8.23 -0.60 -10.16
C GLU A 48 -7.23 -0.54 -9.02
N THR A 49 -7.64 -0.88 -7.79
CA THR A 49 -6.71 -0.94 -6.66
C THR A 49 -5.66 -2.02 -6.87
N GLU A 50 -6.05 -3.22 -7.31
CA GLU A 50 -5.10 -4.29 -7.64
C GLU A 50 -4.14 -3.88 -8.77
N LYS A 51 -4.67 -3.23 -9.81
CA LYS A 51 -3.88 -2.69 -10.91
C LYS A 51 -2.92 -1.60 -10.44
N LEU A 52 -3.37 -0.67 -9.60
CA LEU A 52 -2.52 0.37 -9.02
C LEU A 52 -1.44 -0.26 -8.13
N ILE A 53 -1.75 -1.26 -7.31
CA ILE A 53 -0.75 -1.99 -6.52
C ILE A 53 0.25 -2.73 -7.41
N ALA A 54 -0.16 -3.20 -8.58
CA ALA A 54 0.73 -3.88 -9.53
C ALA A 54 1.54 -2.92 -10.42
N GLU A 55 0.99 -1.76 -10.79
CA GLU A 55 1.63 -0.75 -11.65
C GLU A 55 2.52 0.21 -10.87
N THR A 56 2.09 0.56 -9.66
CA THR A 56 2.97 1.23 -8.71
C THR A 56 3.85 0.11 -8.18
N ASP A 57 5.16 0.14 -8.43
CA ASP A 57 6.15 -0.70 -7.75
C ASP A 57 6.19 -0.36 -6.23
N ILE A 58 5.03 -0.26 -5.56
CA ILE A 58 4.89 -0.05 -4.13
C ILE A 58 5.49 -1.29 -3.52
N VAL A 59 6.70 -1.09 -3.03
CA VAL A 59 7.43 -2.17 -2.39
C VAL A 59 6.81 -2.32 -1.02
N ASP A 60 6.40 -3.54 -0.67
CA ASP A 60 5.86 -3.81 0.66
C ASP A 60 6.85 -3.29 1.72
N PHE A 61 6.42 -2.27 2.47
CA PHE A 61 7.27 -1.52 3.39
C PHE A 61 7.91 -2.45 4.42
N ASP A 62 7.14 -3.42 4.94
CA ASP A 62 7.62 -4.36 5.94
C ASP A 62 8.72 -5.28 5.35
N SER A 63 8.53 -5.77 4.12
CA SER A 63 9.55 -6.57 3.44
C SER A 63 10.83 -5.78 3.13
N THR A 64 10.72 -4.51 2.76
CA THR A 64 11.88 -3.66 2.46
C THR A 64 12.65 -3.26 3.70
N GLN A 65 11.97 -2.95 4.80
CA GLN A 65 12.59 -2.70 6.09
C GLN A 65 13.36 -3.94 6.57
N ALA A 66 12.76 -5.13 6.51
CA ALA A 66 13.44 -6.37 6.88
C ALA A 66 14.69 -6.64 6.01
N THR A 67 14.60 -6.35 4.72
CA THR A 67 15.74 -6.47 3.80
C THR A 67 16.85 -5.48 4.15
N LEU A 68 16.49 -4.23 4.47
CA LEU A 68 17.44 -3.20 4.90
C LEU A 68 18.13 -3.60 6.20
N ASP A 69 17.39 -4.11 7.18
CA ASP A 69 17.92 -4.53 8.49
C ASP A 69 18.85 -5.74 8.37
N SER A 70 18.63 -6.60 7.36
CA SER A 70 19.53 -7.73 7.07
C SER A 70 20.90 -7.29 6.53
N LYS A 71 21.03 -6.07 5.99
CA LYS A 71 22.31 -5.54 5.48
C LYS A 71 23.19 -5.15 6.66
N SER A 72 24.35 -5.80 6.74
CA SER A 72 25.23 -5.72 7.91
C SER A 72 26.14 -4.49 7.91
N THR A 73 26.39 -3.89 6.73
CA THR A 73 27.25 -2.71 6.61
C THR A 73 26.45 -1.45 6.28
N PRO A 74 26.88 -0.27 6.77
CA PRO A 74 26.26 1.01 6.41
C PRO A 74 26.31 1.30 4.90
N GLU A 75 27.34 0.80 4.21
CA GLU A 75 27.55 0.97 2.78
C GLU A 75 26.53 0.16 1.96
N GLU A 76 26.26 -1.08 2.36
CA GLU A 76 25.21 -1.92 1.73
C GLU A 76 23.82 -1.32 1.94
N LYS A 77 23.55 -0.80 3.14
CA LYS A 77 22.29 -0.10 3.43
C LYS A 77 22.13 1.15 2.55
N ALA A 78 23.17 1.96 2.43
CA ALA A 78 23.15 3.16 1.59
C ALA A 78 22.95 2.83 0.10
N ALA A 79 23.62 1.79 -0.41
CA ALA A 79 23.46 1.33 -1.78
C ALA A 79 22.04 0.79 -2.04
N PHE A 80 21.47 0.04 -1.09
CA PHE A 80 20.10 -0.45 -1.17
C PHE A 80 19.07 0.70 -1.18
N LEU A 81 19.23 1.68 -0.29
CA LEU A 81 18.36 2.86 -0.26
C LEU A 81 18.47 3.68 -1.54
N ALA A 82 19.67 3.84 -2.12
CA ALA A 82 19.86 4.58 -3.37
C ALA A 82 19.22 3.87 -4.59
N GLU A 83 19.19 2.53 -4.59
CA GLU A 83 18.51 1.75 -5.62
C GLU A 83 16.99 1.77 -5.42
N LEU A 84 16.53 1.68 -4.17
CA LEU A 84 15.11 1.82 -3.82
C LEU A 84 14.59 3.22 -4.16
N GLU A 85 15.37 4.28 -3.95
CA GLU A 85 14.99 5.66 -4.26
C GLU A 85 14.69 5.90 -5.75
N LYS A 86 15.28 5.10 -6.65
CA LYS A 86 14.97 5.16 -8.09
C LYS A 86 13.63 4.51 -8.43
N ARG A 87 13.21 3.50 -7.66
CA ARG A 87 11.99 2.73 -7.91
C ARG A 87 10.80 3.25 -7.11
N ASP A 88 11.03 3.53 -5.83
CA ASP A 88 10.05 4.05 -4.88
C ASP A 88 10.70 5.12 -3.97
N PRO A 89 10.66 6.40 -4.39
CA PRO A 89 11.20 7.50 -3.62
C PRO A 89 10.56 7.66 -2.24
N PHE A 90 9.28 7.30 -2.09
CA PHE A 90 8.54 7.47 -0.84
C PHE A 90 8.99 6.45 0.20
N THR A 91 9.01 5.17 -0.16
CA THR A 91 9.49 4.10 0.71
C THR A 91 10.96 4.31 1.09
N ALA A 92 11.82 4.72 0.14
CA ALA A 92 13.21 5.05 0.44
C ALA A 92 13.37 6.20 1.44
N ALA A 93 12.54 7.25 1.35
CA ALA A 93 12.57 8.38 2.27
C ALA A 93 12.18 7.97 3.71
N ILE A 94 11.14 7.14 3.86
CA ILE A 94 10.72 6.64 5.19
C ILE A 94 11.82 5.80 5.83
N LEU A 95 12.38 4.85 5.08
CA LEU A 95 13.44 3.97 5.59
C LEU A 95 14.71 4.76 5.98
N ARG A 96 15.07 5.79 5.20
CA ARG A 96 16.21 6.68 5.49
C ARG A 96 16.00 7.44 6.81
N GLU A 97 14.81 8.02 7.03
CA GLU A 97 14.49 8.70 8.29
C GLU A 97 14.51 7.72 9.48
N GLY A 98 14.04 6.48 9.29
CA GLY A 98 14.10 5.42 10.29
C GLY A 98 15.53 5.08 10.74
N GLU A 99 16.45 4.90 9.79
CA GLU A 99 17.88 4.67 10.08
C GLU A 99 18.52 5.86 10.83
N GLU A 100 18.21 7.09 10.42
CA GLU A 100 18.69 8.28 11.13
C GLU A 100 18.15 8.37 12.56
N HIS A 101 16.86 8.08 12.75
CA HIS A 101 16.24 8.04 14.07
C HIS A 101 16.92 7.01 14.97
N ASN A 102 17.13 5.79 14.46
CA ASN A 102 17.83 4.73 15.18
C ASN A 102 19.27 5.13 15.54
N ARG A 103 19.98 5.79 14.63
CA ARG A 103 21.33 6.31 14.90
C ARG A 103 21.34 7.38 16.00
N ARG A 104 20.35 8.28 16.00
CA ARG A 104 20.19 9.31 17.06
C ARG A 104 19.91 8.65 18.41
N LEU A 105 19.02 7.65 18.46
CA LEU A 105 18.74 6.88 19.67
C LEU A 105 19.97 6.15 20.19
N ALA A 106 20.74 5.49 19.31
CA ALA A 106 21.98 4.81 19.66
C ALA A 106 23.01 5.79 20.25
N ALA A 107 23.13 7.00 19.70
CA ALA A 107 24.02 8.04 20.22
C ALA A 107 23.60 8.52 21.62
N ILE A 108 22.29 8.72 21.85
CA ILE A 108 21.76 9.10 23.17
C ILE A 108 21.99 7.98 24.19
N LEU A 109 21.74 6.72 23.81
CA LEU A 109 21.99 5.56 24.66
C LEU A 109 23.48 5.39 24.97
N GLY A 110 24.36 5.56 23.98
CA GLY A 110 25.82 5.51 24.16
C GLY A 110 26.31 6.55 25.15
N LYS A 111 25.80 7.79 25.08
CA LYS A 111 26.07 8.84 26.07
C LYS A 111 25.60 8.46 27.47
N ARG A 112 24.41 7.86 27.60
CA ARG A 112 23.85 7.41 28.90
C ARG A 112 24.63 6.22 29.48
N MET A 113 25.15 5.34 28.63
CA MET A 113 25.89 4.14 29.02
C MET A 113 27.40 4.39 29.23
N GLY A 114 27.88 5.62 29.04
CA GLY A 114 29.28 5.98 29.29
C GLY A 114 30.26 5.56 28.18
N TYR A 115 29.77 5.23 26.98
CA TYR A 115 30.61 4.80 25.85
C TYR A 115 31.13 5.95 24.97
N SER A 116 30.92 7.21 25.36
CA SER A 116 31.56 8.35 24.70
C SER A 116 32.89 8.65 25.37
N ASN A 117 33.96 8.07 24.82
CA ASN A 117 35.31 8.63 24.97
C ASN A 117 35.34 10.06 24.42
N GLU A 118 36.13 10.91 25.08
CA GLU A 118 36.70 12.15 24.56
C GLU A 118 37.17 12.04 23.10
#